data_AF-A0A7Z9ITF6-F1
#
_entry.id   AF-A0A7Z9ITF6-F1
#
_cell.length_a   1.000
_cell.length_b   1.000
_cell.length_c   1.000
_cell.angle_alpha   90.00
_cell.angle_beta   90.00
_cell.angle_gamma   90.00
#
_symmetry.space_group_name_H-M   'P 1'
#
loop_
_entity.id
_entity.type
_entity.pdbx_description
1 polymer ?
#
loop_
_entity_poly.entity_id
_entity_poly.type
_entity_poly.pdbx_seq_one_letter_code
_entity_poly.pdbx_strand_id
1 'polypeptide(L)' 'MYFHVQLIDNPENPKQREKSRLDHWRYFDDHRECFIARGATVSDDDERLLSSVLFVEFDDWEQVRTFVDNEPH' A
#
# COMPACT_ATOMS: atom_id res chain seq x y z
N MET A 1 -16.34 8.17 -0.47
CA MET A 1 -16.65 6.74 -0.23
C MET A 1 -15.45 6.09 0.44
N TYR A 2 -15.65 5.02 1.22
CA TYR A 2 -14.56 4.34 1.93
C TYR A 2 -14.21 3.03 1.28
N PHE A 3 -12.92 2.79 1.08
CA PHE A 3 -12.39 1.60 0.41
C PHE A 3 -11.36 0.90 1.27
N HIS A 4 -11.38 -0.43 1.21
CA HIS A 4 -10.33 -1.29 1.71
C HIS A 4 -9.52 -1.80 0.52
N VAL A 5 -8.21 -1.56 0.55
CA VAL A 5 -7.27 -1.98 -0.49
C VAL A 5 -6.19 -2.83 0.16
N GLN A 6 -5.91 -3.99 -0.43
CA GLN A 6 -4.81 -4.85 -0.02
C GLN A 6 -3.87 -5.10 -1.19
N LEU A 7 -2.60 -4.75 -1.00
CA LEU A 7 -1.55 -4.85 -2.00
C LEU A 7 -0.62 -5.98 -1.59
N ILE A 8 -0.75 -7.14 -2.24
CA ILE A 8 -0.05 -8.38 -1.85
C ILE A 8 1.35 -8.38 -2.47
N ASP A 9 2.38 -8.54 -1.62
CA ASP A 9 3.75 -8.58 -2.08
C ASP A 9 4.00 -9.87 -2.89
N ASN A 10 4.86 -9.80 -3.91
CA ASN A 10 5.26 -10.99 -4.65
C ASN A 10 6.23 -11.84 -3.79
N PRO A 11 5.85 -13.08 -3.39
CA PRO A 11 6.70 -13.93 -2.56
C PRO A 11 7.99 -14.36 -3.26
N GLU A 12 8.05 -14.31 -4.59
CA GLU A 12 9.26 -14.65 -5.35
C GLU A 12 10.33 -13.54 -5.32
N ASN A 13 9.96 -12.31 -4.91
CA ASN A 13 10.87 -11.17 -4.89
C ASN A 13 10.74 -10.30 -3.62
N PRO A 14 11.06 -10.85 -2.44
CA PRO A 14 10.88 -10.15 -1.16
C PRO A 14 11.75 -8.88 -1.03
N LYS A 15 12.85 -8.78 -1.79
CA LYS A 15 13.75 -7.62 -1.77
C LYS A 15 13.24 -6.44 -2.58
N GLN A 16 12.21 -6.60 -3.41
CA GLN A 16 11.67 -5.52 -4.22
C GLN A 16 11.07 -4.41 -3.34
N ARG A 17 10.29 -4.80 -2.33
CA ARG A 17 9.70 -3.88 -1.35
C ARG A 17 10.74 -3.02 -0.64
N GLU A 18 11.91 -3.57 -0.32
CA GLU A 18 12.97 -2.80 0.34
C GLU A 18 13.54 -1.69 -0.56
N LYS A 19 13.60 -1.93 -1.87
CA LYS A 19 14.16 -0.99 -2.85
C LYS A 19 13.24 0.21 -3.08
N SER A 20 11.94 -0.04 -3.21
CA SER A 20 10.92 0.99 -3.45
C SER A 20 10.40 1.64 -2.17
N ARG A 21 10.78 1.12 -1.00
CA ARG A 21 10.25 1.55 0.30
C ARG A 21 10.22 3.08 0.45
N LEU A 22 11.31 3.77 0.18
CA LEU A 22 11.37 5.22 0.39
C LEU A 22 10.38 5.98 -0.51
N ASP A 23 10.30 5.58 -1.79
CA ASP A 23 9.42 6.20 -2.76
C ASP A 23 7.95 5.87 -2.45
N HIS A 24 7.67 4.65 -2.00
CA HIS A 24 6.37 4.23 -1.50
C HIS A 24 5.90 5.07 -0.29
N TRP A 25 6.78 5.31 0.69
CA TRP A 25 6.44 6.16 1.84
C TRP A 25 6.18 7.61 1.44
N ARG A 26 6.99 8.17 0.52
CA ARG A 26 6.76 9.51 -0.02
C ARG A 26 5.43 9.61 -0.75
N TYR A 27 5.14 8.68 -1.64
CA TYR A 27 3.88 8.64 -2.37
C TYR A 27 2.68 8.64 -1.41
N PHE A 28 2.73 7.83 -0.36
CA PHE A 28 1.65 7.81 0.64
C PHE A 28 1.56 9.07 1.51
N ASP A 29 2.69 9.70 1.82
CA ASP A 29 2.68 10.97 2.55
C ASP A 29 2.12 12.12 1.70
N ASP A 30 2.38 12.12 0.38
CA ASP A 30 1.79 13.07 -0.57
C ASP A 30 0.26 12.89 -0.71
N HIS A 31 -0.26 11.68 -0.44
CA HIS A 31 -1.69 11.36 -0.47
C HIS A 31 -2.29 11.20 0.94
N ARG A 32 -1.63 11.73 1.98
CA ARG A 32 -2.01 11.50 3.38
C ARG A 32 -3.48 11.83 3.69
N GLU A 33 -4.04 12.83 3.03
CA GLU A 33 -5.43 13.25 3.22
C GLU A 33 -6.46 12.19 2.79
N CYS A 34 -6.08 11.28 1.90
CA CYS A 34 -6.94 10.17 1.46
C CYS A 34 -6.94 9.00 2.47
N PHE A 35 -6.07 8.99 3.48
CA PHE A 35 -5.92 7.85 4.39
C PHE A 35 -6.75 8.00 5.67
N ILE A 36 -7.52 6.95 5.98
CA ILE A 36 -8.13 6.74 7.30
C ILE A 36 -7.17 5.94 8.18
N ALA A 37 -6.64 4.84 7.63
CA ALA A 37 -5.67 3.97 8.29
C ALA A 37 -4.80 3.26 7.26
N ARG A 38 -3.58 2.91 7.64
CA ARG A 38 -2.68 2.07 6.85
C ARG A 38 -1.84 1.17 7.73
N GLY A 39 -1.48 0.02 7.21
CA GLY A 39 -0.62 -0.94 7.88
C GLY A 39 -0.11 -1.99 6.90
N ALA A 40 0.41 -3.08 7.45
CA ALA A 40 0.86 -4.23 6.69
C ALA A 40 0.42 -5.52 7.39
N THR A 41 0.19 -6.58 6.62
CA THR A 41 0.15 -7.92 7.20
C THR A 41 1.57 -8.45 7.33
N VAL A 42 1.79 -9.29 8.34
CA VAL A 42 3.10 -9.89 8.63
C VAL A 42 3.00 -11.41 8.66
N SER A 43 4.13 -12.09 8.47
CA SER A 43 4.24 -13.53 8.69
C SER A 43 4.03 -13.88 10.17
N ASP A 44 3.72 -15.14 10.47
CA ASP A 44 3.46 -15.62 11.84
C ASP A 44 4.66 -15.44 12.80
N ASP A 45 5.86 -15.30 12.25
CA ASP A 45 7.11 -15.02 12.98
C ASP A 45 7.45 -13.51 13.08
N ASP A 46 6.57 -12.63 12.57
CA ASP A 46 6.76 -11.18 12.47
C ASP A 46 7.99 -10.73 11.66
N GLU A 47 8.67 -11.64 10.94
CA GLU A 47 9.92 -11.32 10.24
C GLU A 47 9.69 -10.67 8.86
N ARG A 48 8.52 -10.86 8.25
CA ARG A 48 8.25 -10.44 6.87
C ARG A 48 6.94 -9.69 6.75
N LEU A 49 6.98 -8.56 6.06
CA LEU A 49 5.77 -7.92 5.54
C LEU A 49 5.27 -8.75 4.35
N LEU A 50 3.96 -8.99 4.29
CA LEU A 50 3.31 -9.80 3.25
C LEU A 50 2.40 -8.98 2.34
N SER A 51 1.86 -7.88 2.85
CA SER A 51 1.02 -6.96 2.08
C SER A 51 0.99 -5.59 2.72
N SER A 52 0.63 -4.57 1.94
CA SER A 52 0.16 -3.28 2.47
C SER A 52 -1.37 -3.31 2.56
N VAL A 53 -1.92 -2.88 3.69
CA VAL A 53 -3.38 -2.81 3.94
C VAL A 53 -3.76 -1.35 4.15
N LEU A 54 -4.68 -0.84 3.33
CA LEU A 54 -5.05 0.56 3.28
C LEU A 54 -6.56 0.70 3.47
N PHE A 55 -6.96 1.64 4.32
CA PHE A 55 -8.31 2.16 4.41
C PHE A 55 -8.29 3.61 3.95
N VAL A 56 -8.94 3.88 2.83
CA VAL A 56 -8.84 5.15 2.12
C VAL A 56 -10.21 5.73 1.78
N GLU A 57 -10.25 7.05 1.61
CA GLU A 57 -11.42 7.81 1.17
C GLU A 57 -11.17 8.41 -0.21
N PHE A 58 -12.05 8.07 -1.16
CA PHE A 58 -12.08 8.60 -2.53
C PHE A 58 -13.53 8.78 -2.99
N ASP A 59 -13.78 9.56 -4.04
CA ASP A 59 -15.15 9.75 -4.55
C ASP A 59 -15.69 8.50 -5.25
N ASP A 60 -14.83 7.74 -5.91
CA ASP A 60 -15.17 6.57 -6.71
C ASP A 60 -14.04 5.54 -6.80
N TRP A 61 -14.33 4.41 -7.44
CA TRP A 61 -13.37 3.31 -7.63
C TRP A 61 -12.30 3.58 -8.69
N GLU A 62 -12.56 4.49 -9.64
CA GLU A 62 -11.59 4.84 -10.67
C GLU A 62 -10.39 5.56 -10.05
N GLN A 63 -10.65 6.48 -9.12
CA GLN A 63 -9.60 7.15 -8.35
C GLN A 63 -8.77 6.18 -7.51
N VAL A 64 -9.40 5.18 -6.89
CA VAL A 64 -8.67 4.12 -6.15
C VAL A 64 -7.72 3.36 -7.08
N ARG A 65 -8.19 3.01 -8.29
CA ARG A 65 -7.34 2.32 -9.27
C ARG A 65 -6.18 3.20 -9.73
N THR A 66 -6.43 4.46 -10.05
CA THR A 66 -5.38 5.41 -10.42
C THR A 66 -4.37 5.62 -9.29
N PHE A 67 -4.80 5.64 -8.04
CA PHE A 67 -3.92 5.72 -6.88
C PHE A 67 -3.01 4.48 -6.77
N VAL A 68 -3.57 3.27 -6.92
CA VAL A 68 -2.79 2.04 -6.86
C VAL A 68 -1.83 1.92 -8.06
N ASP A 69 -2.29 2.22 -9.28
CA ASP A 69 -1.49 2.07 -10.51
C ASP A 69 -0.29 3.04 -10.56
N ASN A 70 -0.35 4.16 -9.83
CA ASN A 70 0.73 5.15 -9.75
C ASN A 70 1.66 4.95 -8.55
N GLU A 71 1.38 3.98 -7.69
CA GLU A 71 2.23 3.67 -6.55
C GLU A 71 3.58 3.09 -7.01
N PRO A 72 4.71 3.57 -6.50
CA PRO A 72 6.02 2.99 -6.81
C PRO A 72 6.20 1.62 -6.14
N HIS A 73 6.44 0.57 -6.93
CA HIS A 73 6.66 -0.83 -6.50
C HIS A 73 8.12 -1.28 -6.50
#